data_AF-A0A1I1JCT4-F1
#
_entry.id   AF-A0A1I1JCT4-F1
#
_cell.length_a   1.000
_cell.length_b   1.000
_cell.length_c   1.000
_cell.angle_alpha   90.00
_cell.angle_beta   90.00
_cell.angle_gamma   90.00
#
_symmetry.space_group_name_H-M   'P 1'
#
loop_
_entity.id
_entity.type
_entity.pdbx_description
1 polymer ?
#
loop_
_entity_poly.entity_id
_entity_poly.type
_entity_poly.pdbx_seq_one_letter_code
_entity_poly.pdbx_strand_id
1 'polypeptide(L)'
;MSFPVNPVLVEVHRSGFLESVHRGSLVVLDADGAVVHAAGAVDVPTLPRSSNKPVQATTYLDAGWVPRSTEELAIAAGSHSGEPGHVQLALAMLAAVGLGPDDLGCPAALPSDEAERARWLVAGRAPERAAMNCSGKHAAMLSACVAAGWPTRGYLDRAHPLQQAIEARLGEAGGVPVSAVVVDGCGAPQHALPVTALARGVLSLVQADPGTPGRAVADAVRAHPWLVAGTGKDDTRLMDAVPGLLVKGGADGVHVAALPGAGAVALKLDDGGDRGRMPALAAGLARLGVDADLLAPFAALPVSGGDGVVGEVRAAV
;
A
#
# COMPACT_ATOMS: atom_id res chain seq x y z
N MET A 1 -6.13 -11.90 -22.34
CA MET A 1 -5.06 -12.65 -21.65
C MET A 1 -5.73 -13.73 -20.82
N SER A 2 -5.23 -14.96 -20.84
CA SER A 2 -5.64 -15.98 -19.87
C SER A 2 -4.99 -15.68 -18.52
N PHE A 3 -5.73 -15.88 -17.43
CA PHE A 3 -5.17 -15.74 -16.08
C PHE A 3 -4.09 -16.81 -15.86
N PRO A 4 -2.89 -16.46 -15.31
CA PRO A 4 -1.79 -17.41 -15.16
C PRO A 4 -2.13 -18.51 -14.15
N VAL A 5 -1.55 -19.69 -14.34
CA VAL A 5 -1.62 -20.78 -13.35
C VAL A 5 -0.43 -20.63 -12.40
N ASN A 6 -0.64 -19.93 -11.29
CA ASN A 6 0.41 -19.67 -10.31
C ASN A 6 0.59 -20.81 -9.30
N PRO A 7 1.78 -20.96 -8.69
CA PRO A 7 2.02 -21.93 -7.63
C PRO A 7 1.27 -21.57 -6.35
N VAL A 8 1.13 -22.54 -5.45
CA VAL A 8 0.66 -22.30 -4.07
C VAL A 8 1.76 -21.54 -3.33
N LEU A 9 1.43 -20.38 -2.77
CA LEU A 9 2.33 -19.59 -1.94
C LEU A 9 2.05 -19.78 -0.45
N VAL A 10 0.81 -20.12 -0.10
CA VAL A 10 0.35 -20.23 1.30
C VAL A 10 -0.62 -21.40 1.44
N GLU A 11 -0.49 -22.12 2.54
CA GLU A 11 -1.41 -23.17 2.97
C GLU A 11 -2.17 -22.73 4.22
N VAL A 12 -3.44 -23.14 4.29
CA VAL A 12 -4.27 -23.04 5.47
C VAL A 12 -4.49 -24.45 6.00
N HIS A 13 -4.02 -24.71 7.22
CA HIS A 13 -4.25 -25.97 7.91
C HIS A 13 -5.23 -25.78 9.06
N ARG A 14 -6.23 -26.66 9.18
CA ARG A 14 -7.18 -26.72 10.30
C ARG A 14 -7.17 -28.12 10.87
N SER A 15 -6.75 -28.27 12.12
CA SER A 15 -6.71 -29.56 12.83
C SER A 15 -5.95 -30.65 12.05
N GLY A 16 -4.84 -30.27 11.40
CA GLY A 16 -4.02 -31.16 10.56
C GLY A 16 -4.57 -31.41 9.15
N PHE A 17 -5.71 -30.82 8.78
CA PHE A 17 -6.29 -30.89 7.45
C PHE A 17 -5.92 -29.66 6.62
N LEU A 18 -5.41 -29.88 5.39
CA LEU A 18 -5.19 -28.81 4.41
C LEU A 18 -6.55 -28.28 3.92
N GLU A 19 -7.03 -27.21 4.54
CA GLU A 19 -8.35 -26.61 4.32
C GLU A 19 -8.38 -25.77 3.05
N SER A 20 -7.33 -24.99 2.80
CA SER A 20 -7.29 -24.04 1.67
C SER A 20 -5.85 -23.74 1.26
N VAL A 21 -5.69 -23.22 0.04
CA VAL A 21 -4.42 -22.72 -0.48
C VAL A 21 -4.62 -21.36 -1.13
N HIS A 22 -3.64 -20.49 -0.98
CA HIS A 22 -3.57 -19.24 -1.74
C HIS A 22 -2.47 -19.37 -2.78
N ARG A 23 -2.85 -19.24 -4.06
CA ARG A 23 -1.93 -19.20 -5.19
C ARG A 23 -1.57 -17.76 -5.52
N GLY A 24 -0.42 -17.54 -6.13
CA GLY A 24 -0.03 -16.18 -6.50
C GLY A 24 1.37 -16.04 -7.09
N SER A 25 1.72 -14.79 -7.34
CA SER A 25 3.05 -14.39 -7.77
C SER A 25 3.78 -13.71 -6.62
N LEU A 26 5.06 -14.03 -6.43
CA LEU A 26 5.94 -13.43 -5.44
C LEU A 26 7.32 -13.22 -6.05
N VAL A 27 7.91 -12.05 -5.83
CA VAL A 27 9.27 -11.71 -6.27
C VAL A 27 10.06 -11.17 -5.09
N VAL A 28 11.33 -11.53 -5.03
CA VAL A 28 12.33 -10.95 -4.13
C VAL A 28 13.44 -10.37 -4.99
N LEU A 29 13.70 -9.08 -4.79
CA LEU A 29 14.80 -8.34 -5.39
C LEU A 29 15.89 -8.13 -4.34
N ASP A 30 17.15 -8.21 -4.73
CA ASP A 30 18.25 -7.72 -3.90
C ASP A 30 18.34 -6.18 -3.89
N ALA A 31 19.35 -5.65 -3.20
CA ALA A 31 19.59 -4.22 -3.07
C ALA A 31 19.83 -3.50 -4.41
N ASP A 32 20.39 -4.20 -5.39
CA ASP A 32 20.68 -3.69 -6.74
C ASP A 32 19.46 -3.81 -7.68
N GLY A 33 18.37 -4.44 -7.21
CA GLY A 33 17.13 -4.63 -7.95
C GLY A 33 17.14 -5.85 -8.86
N ALA A 34 18.12 -6.75 -8.73
CA ALA A 34 18.15 -8.03 -9.43
C ALA A 34 17.22 -9.04 -8.74
N VAL A 35 16.56 -9.87 -9.54
CA VAL A 35 15.65 -10.90 -9.04
C VAL A 35 16.48 -12.04 -8.42
N VAL A 36 16.40 -12.20 -7.10
CA VAL A 36 17.05 -13.30 -6.38
C VAL A 36 16.10 -14.46 -6.08
N HIS A 37 14.79 -14.22 -6.12
CA HIS A 37 13.78 -15.26 -6.05
C HIS A 37 12.50 -14.83 -6.78
N ALA A 38 11.84 -15.77 -7.47
CA ALA A 38 10.55 -15.56 -8.09
C ALA A 38 9.70 -16.84 -8.04
N ALA A 39 8.41 -16.68 -7.77
CA ALA A 39 7.41 -17.73 -7.83
C ALA A 39 6.19 -17.20 -8.60
N GLY A 40 5.66 -17.99 -9.54
CA GLY A 40 4.52 -17.58 -10.38
C GLY A 40 4.87 -16.59 -11.47
N ALA A 41 3.83 -16.00 -12.07
CA ALA A 41 3.91 -15.10 -13.21
C ALA A 41 4.17 -13.65 -12.78
N VAL A 42 5.34 -13.38 -12.20
CA VAL A 42 5.72 -12.07 -11.62
C VAL A 42 5.77 -10.91 -12.62
N ASP A 43 5.98 -11.23 -13.91
CA ASP A 43 6.06 -10.25 -14.99
C ASP A 43 4.72 -10.02 -15.72
N VAL A 44 3.65 -10.72 -15.32
CA VAL A 44 2.30 -10.47 -15.83
C VAL A 44 1.72 -9.24 -15.12
N PRO A 45 1.15 -8.27 -15.85
CA PRO A 45 0.54 -7.10 -15.23
C PRO A 45 -0.59 -7.47 -14.26
N THR A 46 -0.52 -6.89 -13.07
CA THR A 46 -1.59 -6.91 -12.07
C THR A 46 -1.98 -5.47 -11.72
N LEU A 47 -3.04 -5.30 -10.94
CA LEU A 47 -3.35 -4.00 -10.33
C LEU A 47 -2.68 -3.96 -8.95
N PRO A 48 -1.67 -3.10 -8.71
CA PRO A 48 -1.02 -2.96 -7.40
C PRO A 48 -1.96 -2.48 -6.29
N ARG A 49 -3.15 -1.98 -6.67
CA ARG A 49 -4.08 -1.28 -5.78
C ARG A 49 -3.32 -0.17 -5.05
N SER A 50 -3.55 -0.03 -3.74
CA SER A 50 -2.86 0.96 -2.90
C SER A 50 -1.36 0.74 -2.68
N SER A 51 -0.78 -0.39 -3.08
CA SER A 51 0.62 -0.72 -2.77
C SER A 51 1.64 0.21 -3.43
N ASN A 52 1.28 0.92 -4.51
CA ASN A 52 2.20 1.84 -5.20
C ASN A 52 2.05 3.31 -4.77
N LYS A 53 1.18 3.63 -3.80
CA LYS A 53 0.98 5.01 -3.32
C LYS A 53 2.25 5.72 -2.82
N PRO A 54 3.21 5.05 -2.16
CA PRO A 54 4.49 5.69 -1.84
C PRO A 54 5.20 6.25 -3.09
N VAL A 55 5.16 5.53 -4.21
CA VAL A 55 5.75 6.03 -5.47
C VAL A 55 4.95 7.23 -6.00
N GLN A 56 3.62 7.17 -5.95
CA GLN A 56 2.75 8.30 -6.36
C GLN A 56 3.04 9.57 -5.54
N ALA A 57 3.34 9.43 -4.25
CA ALA A 57 3.62 10.57 -3.37
C ALA A 57 4.84 11.40 -3.83
N THR A 58 5.82 10.76 -4.49
CA THR A 58 6.96 11.49 -5.08
C THR A 58 6.52 12.45 -6.18
N THR A 59 5.48 12.11 -6.95
CA THR A 59 4.91 12.99 -7.98
C THR A 59 4.33 14.27 -7.38
N TYR A 60 3.76 14.20 -6.17
CA TYR A 60 3.18 15.38 -5.52
C TYR A 60 4.28 16.36 -5.12
N LEU A 61 5.39 15.86 -4.58
CA LEU A 61 6.57 16.66 -4.24
C LEU A 61 7.18 17.30 -5.49
N ASP A 62 7.32 16.53 -6.57
CA ASP A 62 7.87 17.02 -7.85
C ASP A 62 6.95 18.06 -8.52
N ALA A 63 5.64 17.99 -8.26
CA ALA A 63 4.66 19.00 -8.68
C ALA A 63 4.71 20.29 -7.81
N GLY A 64 5.61 20.37 -6.84
CA GLY A 64 5.82 21.54 -5.99
C GLY A 64 5.01 21.56 -4.70
N TRP A 65 4.30 20.48 -4.36
CA TRP A 65 3.66 20.39 -3.04
C TRP A 65 4.73 20.28 -1.94
N VAL A 66 4.70 21.21 -1.00
CA VAL A 66 5.54 21.19 0.20
C VAL A 66 4.67 20.76 1.39
N PRO A 67 4.78 19.50 1.87
CA PRO A 67 4.05 19.09 3.07
C PRO A 67 4.52 19.91 4.27
N ARG A 68 3.58 20.28 5.14
CA ARG A 68 3.87 21.06 6.35
C ARG A 68 4.55 20.22 7.43
N SER A 69 4.45 18.90 7.33
CA SER A 69 5.06 17.95 8.25
C SER A 69 5.25 16.58 7.61
N THR A 70 6.04 15.70 8.24
CA THR A 70 6.26 14.34 7.73
C THR A 70 5.00 13.47 7.85
N GLU A 71 4.09 13.80 8.77
CA GLU A 71 2.77 13.19 8.92
C GLU A 71 1.92 13.36 7.64
N GLU A 72 1.92 14.56 7.04
CA GLU A 72 1.18 14.81 5.78
C GLU A 72 1.72 13.96 4.63
N LEU A 73 3.04 13.80 4.57
CA LEU A 73 3.66 12.95 3.54
C LEU A 73 3.35 11.47 3.76
N ALA A 74 3.31 11.03 5.02
CA ALA A 74 2.95 9.65 5.37
C ALA A 74 1.50 9.32 4.98
N ILE A 75 0.54 10.17 5.34
CA ILE A 75 -0.87 9.93 5.01
C ILE A 75 -1.14 10.06 3.50
N ALA A 76 -0.36 10.88 2.77
CA ALA A 76 -0.41 10.98 1.31
C ALA A 76 -0.01 9.67 0.62
N ALA A 77 0.93 8.93 1.19
CA ALA A 77 1.37 7.61 0.75
C ALA A 77 0.50 6.46 1.29
N GLY A 78 -0.50 6.76 2.13
CA GLY A 78 -1.24 5.81 2.95
C GLY A 78 -2.58 5.31 2.38
N SER A 79 -3.12 4.31 3.07
CA SER A 79 -4.51 3.84 3.03
C SER A 79 -5.05 3.71 4.46
N HIS A 80 -5.16 4.83 5.16
CA HIS A 80 -5.48 4.88 6.58
C HIS A 80 -6.85 4.28 6.93
N SER A 81 -7.09 3.98 8.21
CA SER A 81 -8.32 3.30 8.63
C SER A 81 -9.51 4.22 8.95
N GLY A 82 -9.41 5.50 8.61
CA GLY A 82 -10.47 6.50 8.86
C GLY A 82 -10.63 6.90 10.34
N GLU A 83 -9.67 6.56 11.19
CA GLU A 83 -9.65 6.99 12.61
C GLU A 83 -9.57 8.52 12.77
N PRO A 84 -9.96 9.10 13.92
CA PRO A 84 -10.13 10.55 14.07
C PRO A 84 -8.91 11.40 13.67
N GLY A 85 -7.69 11.00 14.05
CA GLY A 85 -6.49 11.75 13.67
C GLY A 85 -6.19 11.70 12.17
N HIS A 86 -6.57 10.63 11.46
CA HIS A 86 -6.46 10.58 10.01
C HIS A 86 -7.39 11.58 9.33
N VAL A 87 -8.66 11.59 9.76
CA VAL A 87 -9.69 12.50 9.24
C VAL A 87 -9.27 13.94 9.48
N GLN A 88 -8.83 14.26 10.70
CA GLN A 88 -8.36 15.59 11.06
C GLN A 88 -7.18 16.03 10.19
N LEU A 89 -6.19 15.17 9.96
CA LEU A 89 -5.02 15.50 9.14
C LEU A 89 -5.40 15.74 7.67
N ALA A 90 -6.22 14.87 7.07
CA ALA A 90 -6.66 15.04 5.69
C ALA A 90 -7.45 16.34 5.49
N LEU A 91 -8.33 16.69 6.44
CA LEU A 91 -9.07 17.96 6.41
C LEU A 91 -8.15 19.17 6.62
N ALA A 92 -7.18 19.07 7.51
CA ALA A 92 -6.19 20.12 7.73
C ALA A 92 -5.35 20.37 6.47
N MET A 93 -4.98 19.32 5.73
CA MET A 93 -4.26 19.42 4.45
C MET A 93 -5.06 20.20 3.40
N LEU A 94 -6.36 19.88 3.25
CA LEU A 94 -7.26 20.60 2.34
C LEU A 94 -7.40 22.07 2.71
N ALA A 95 -7.64 22.34 4.00
CA ALA A 95 -7.81 23.71 4.49
C ALA A 95 -6.56 24.59 4.25
N ALA A 96 -5.37 23.99 4.30
CA ALA A 96 -4.09 24.68 4.05
C ALA A 96 -3.98 25.29 2.65
N VAL A 97 -4.69 24.72 1.68
CA VAL A 97 -4.70 25.14 0.28
C VAL A 97 -6.04 25.77 -0.13
N GLY A 98 -6.86 26.16 0.85
CA GLY A 98 -8.15 26.83 0.62
C GLY A 98 -9.27 25.91 0.12
N LEU A 99 -9.14 24.60 0.32
CA LEU A 99 -10.13 23.58 -0.08
C LEU A 99 -10.84 22.99 1.13
N GLY A 100 -11.95 22.29 0.89
CA GLY A 100 -12.78 21.65 1.90
C GLY A 100 -13.09 20.17 1.58
N PRO A 101 -13.84 19.49 2.48
CA PRO A 101 -14.20 18.08 2.31
C PRO A 101 -14.94 17.78 1.00
N ASP A 102 -15.70 18.74 0.47
CA ASP A 102 -16.48 18.59 -0.76
C ASP A 102 -15.61 18.55 -2.03
N ASP A 103 -14.36 18.98 -1.95
CA ASP A 103 -13.38 18.88 -3.05
C ASP A 103 -12.82 17.46 -3.18
N LEU A 104 -13.00 16.59 -2.17
CA LEU A 104 -12.57 15.19 -2.23
C LEU A 104 -13.38 14.43 -3.29
N GLY A 105 -12.68 13.84 -4.26
CA GLY A 105 -13.29 13.01 -5.31
C GLY A 105 -13.56 11.58 -4.86
N CYS A 106 -12.94 11.10 -3.77
CA CYS A 106 -13.17 9.76 -3.25
C CYS A 106 -14.60 9.62 -2.67
N PRO A 107 -15.24 8.44 -2.78
CA PRO A 107 -16.59 8.24 -2.28
C PRO A 107 -16.66 8.47 -0.76
N ALA A 108 -17.86 8.82 -0.29
CA ALA A 108 -18.13 8.82 1.14
C ALA A 108 -18.06 7.39 1.68
N ALA A 109 -17.41 7.19 2.82
CA ALA A 109 -17.25 5.89 3.44
C ALA A 109 -17.36 5.98 4.96
N LEU A 110 -17.60 4.84 5.60
CA LEU A 110 -17.36 4.70 7.03
C LEU A 110 -15.87 4.39 7.24
N PRO A 111 -15.31 4.70 8.43
CA PRO A 111 -14.01 4.21 8.84
C PRO A 111 -13.89 2.69 8.65
N SER A 112 -12.70 2.22 8.29
CA SER A 112 -12.42 0.78 8.16
C SER A 112 -11.83 0.17 9.43
N ASP A 113 -11.43 0.99 10.40
CA ASP A 113 -11.17 0.51 11.77
C ASP A 113 -12.49 0.07 12.39
N GLU A 114 -12.52 -1.13 12.97
CA GLU A 114 -13.76 -1.75 13.46
C GLU A 114 -14.33 -0.98 14.64
N ALA A 115 -13.48 -0.59 15.60
CA ALA A 115 -13.91 0.13 16.79
C ALA A 115 -14.42 1.53 16.44
N GLU A 116 -13.74 2.24 15.55
CA GLU A 116 -14.17 3.55 15.08
C GLU A 116 -15.45 3.44 14.24
N ARG A 117 -15.57 2.45 13.36
CA ARG A 117 -16.81 2.20 12.60
C ARG A 117 -18.00 1.97 13.54
N ALA A 118 -17.81 1.21 14.61
CA ALA A 118 -18.86 1.01 15.61
C ALA A 118 -19.24 2.32 16.32
N ARG A 119 -18.26 3.11 16.78
CA ARG A 119 -18.49 4.44 17.37
C ARG A 119 -19.25 5.36 16.41
N TRP A 120 -18.86 5.37 15.14
CA TRP A 120 -19.44 6.20 14.09
C TRP A 120 -20.92 5.90 13.88
N LEU A 121 -21.27 4.61 13.81
CA LEU A 121 -22.66 4.14 13.63
C LEU A 121 -23.53 4.41 14.86
N VAL A 122 -23.01 4.17 16.07
CA VAL A 122 -23.72 4.45 17.33
C VAL A 122 -24.02 5.95 17.48
N ALA A 123 -23.10 6.82 17.03
CA ALA A 123 -23.30 8.26 17.01
C ALA A 123 -24.28 8.74 15.91
N GLY A 124 -24.83 7.84 15.08
CA GLY A 124 -25.75 8.19 14.00
C GLY A 124 -25.12 8.99 12.86
N ARG A 125 -23.79 8.93 12.71
CA ARG A 125 -23.07 9.67 11.68
C ARG A 125 -23.17 8.97 10.32
N ALA A 126 -23.40 9.76 9.26
CA ALA A 126 -23.38 9.27 7.88
C ALA A 126 -21.94 8.97 7.42
N PRO A 127 -21.76 8.16 6.36
CA PRO A 127 -20.47 8.06 5.67
C PRO A 127 -19.95 9.43 5.23
N GLU A 128 -18.65 9.65 5.34
CA GLU A 128 -18.00 10.92 4.97
C GLU A 128 -16.80 10.65 4.06
N ARG A 129 -16.54 11.56 3.11
CA ARG A 129 -15.41 11.43 2.18
C ARG A 129 -14.06 11.48 2.90
N ALA A 130 -13.96 12.26 3.97
CA ALA A 130 -12.75 12.38 4.77
C ALA A 130 -12.43 11.09 5.57
N ALA A 131 -13.44 10.26 5.87
CA ALA A 131 -13.26 8.97 6.56
C ALA A 131 -12.84 7.83 5.62
N MET A 132 -12.96 8.04 4.31
CA MET A 132 -12.53 7.09 3.30
C MET A 132 -11.01 6.88 3.36
N ASN A 133 -10.55 5.64 3.28
CA ASN A 133 -9.16 5.25 3.51
C ASN A 133 -8.12 5.90 2.59
N CYS A 134 -8.53 6.49 1.47
CA CYS A 134 -7.68 7.20 0.53
C CYS A 134 -7.78 8.73 0.67
N SER A 135 -8.53 9.27 1.62
CA SER A 135 -8.78 10.72 1.70
C SER A 135 -7.48 11.52 1.88
N GLY A 136 -6.49 11.00 2.63
CA GLY A 136 -5.15 11.59 2.71
C GLY A 136 -4.41 11.68 1.38
N LYS A 137 -4.43 10.62 0.56
CA LYS A 137 -3.90 10.64 -0.82
C LYS A 137 -4.63 11.69 -1.67
N HIS A 138 -5.96 11.77 -1.55
CA HIS A 138 -6.75 12.73 -2.32
C HIS A 138 -6.48 14.18 -1.89
N ALA A 139 -6.30 14.43 -0.60
CA ALA A 139 -5.89 15.73 -0.09
C ALA A 139 -4.51 16.14 -0.65
N ALA A 140 -3.54 15.21 -0.68
CA ALA A 140 -2.22 15.47 -1.26
C ALA A 140 -2.27 15.73 -2.77
N MET A 141 -3.08 14.95 -3.51
CA MET A 141 -3.33 15.17 -4.94
C MET A 141 -3.87 16.58 -5.22
N LEU A 142 -4.84 17.03 -4.41
CA LEU A 142 -5.42 18.37 -4.53
C LEU A 142 -4.41 19.47 -4.14
N SER A 143 -3.64 19.27 -3.08
CA SER A 143 -2.56 20.20 -2.69
C SER A 143 -1.49 20.31 -3.77
N ALA A 144 -1.13 19.21 -4.44
CA ALA A 144 -0.24 19.21 -5.59
C ALA A 144 -0.83 19.94 -6.79
N CYS A 145 -2.13 19.77 -7.08
CA CYS A 145 -2.80 20.57 -8.12
C CYS A 145 -2.69 22.07 -7.82
N VAL A 146 -2.95 22.49 -6.57
CA VAL A 146 -2.84 23.91 -6.19
C VAL A 146 -1.41 24.41 -6.34
N ALA A 147 -0.41 23.65 -5.85
CA ALA A 147 1.00 24.03 -5.95
C ALA A 147 1.48 24.16 -7.41
N ALA A 148 1.04 23.27 -8.29
CA ALA A 148 1.40 23.27 -9.71
C ALA A 148 0.56 24.22 -10.58
N GLY A 149 -0.46 24.89 -10.01
CA GLY A 149 -1.42 25.69 -10.77
C GLY A 149 -2.33 24.87 -11.69
N TRP A 150 -2.51 23.57 -11.42
CA TRP A 150 -3.43 22.70 -12.15
C TRP A 150 -4.87 22.82 -11.62
N PRO A 151 -5.88 22.47 -12.45
CA PRO A 151 -7.25 22.38 -11.98
C PRO A 151 -7.40 21.44 -10.79
N THR A 152 -8.12 21.86 -9.75
CA THR A 152 -8.52 20.98 -8.64
C THR A 152 -9.72 20.12 -9.03
N ARG A 153 -10.63 20.65 -9.85
CA ARG A 153 -11.77 19.90 -10.40
C ARG A 153 -11.31 18.98 -11.54
N GLY A 154 -11.81 17.74 -11.54
CA GLY A 154 -11.45 16.75 -12.57
C GLY A 154 -10.08 16.11 -12.36
N TYR A 155 -9.44 16.29 -11.20
CA TYR A 155 -8.12 15.71 -10.91
C TYR A 155 -8.07 14.18 -10.94
N LEU A 156 -9.22 13.49 -10.96
CA LEU A 156 -9.33 12.04 -11.12
C LEU A 156 -9.41 11.60 -12.60
N ASP A 157 -9.62 12.54 -13.51
CA ASP A 157 -9.67 12.23 -14.94
C ASP A 157 -8.28 11.80 -15.41
N ARG A 158 -8.18 10.67 -16.11
CA ARG A 158 -6.88 10.15 -16.57
C ARG A 158 -6.08 11.18 -17.39
N ALA A 159 -6.76 12.02 -18.16
CA ALA A 159 -6.15 13.07 -18.98
C ALA A 159 -5.65 14.28 -18.15
N HIS A 160 -5.98 14.36 -16.87
CA HIS A 160 -5.54 15.44 -16.00
C HIS A 160 -4.01 15.43 -15.84
N PRO A 161 -3.33 16.59 -15.84
CA PRO A 161 -1.87 16.67 -15.71
C PRO A 161 -1.30 15.88 -14.52
N LEU A 162 -1.97 15.96 -13.36
CA LEU A 162 -1.64 15.15 -12.18
C LEU A 162 -1.60 13.64 -12.48
N GLN A 163 -2.63 13.11 -13.15
CA GLN A 163 -2.73 11.66 -13.39
C GLN A 163 -1.72 11.20 -14.45
N GLN A 164 -1.45 12.04 -15.46
CA GLN A 164 -0.38 11.80 -16.42
C GLN A 164 1.00 11.77 -15.74
N ALA A 165 1.26 12.68 -14.80
CA ALA A 165 2.51 12.70 -14.04
C ALA A 165 2.65 11.46 -13.14
N ILE A 166 1.56 11.01 -12.51
CA ILE A 166 1.54 9.77 -11.72
C ILE A 166 1.79 8.54 -12.62
N GLU A 167 1.11 8.44 -13.77
CA GLU A 167 1.28 7.35 -14.73
C GLU A 167 2.74 7.25 -15.20
N ALA A 168 3.35 8.39 -15.55
CA ALA A 168 4.76 8.48 -15.95
C ALA A 168 5.72 8.04 -14.83
N ARG A 169 5.54 8.57 -13.61
CA ARG A 169 6.40 8.23 -12.46
C ARG A 169 6.31 6.76 -12.08
N LEU A 170 5.12 6.17 -12.14
CA LEU A 170 4.93 4.74 -11.89
C LEU A 170 5.64 3.88 -12.93
N GLY A 171 5.60 4.28 -14.21
CA GLY A 171 6.32 3.58 -15.27
C GLY A 171 7.84 3.70 -15.16
N GLU A 172 8.33 4.90 -14.85
CA GLU A 172 9.75 5.19 -14.62
C GLU A 172 10.30 4.35 -13.45
N ALA A 173 9.66 4.43 -12.27
CA ALA A 173 10.10 3.72 -11.08
C ALA A 173 9.98 2.19 -11.22
N GLY A 174 9.00 1.72 -12.00
CA GLY A 174 8.84 0.30 -12.32
C GLY A 174 9.79 -0.22 -13.41
N GLY A 175 10.44 0.67 -14.16
CA GLY A 175 11.29 0.35 -15.31
C GLY A 175 10.52 -0.20 -16.52
N VAL A 176 9.19 -0.09 -16.54
CA VAL A 176 8.32 -0.56 -17.62
C VAL A 176 7.10 0.35 -17.77
N PRO A 177 6.58 0.57 -19.00
CA PRO A 177 5.36 1.35 -19.18
C PRO A 177 4.16 0.75 -18.46
N VAL A 178 3.23 1.62 -18.03
CA VAL A 178 1.92 1.18 -17.54
C VAL A 178 1.15 0.47 -18.65
N SER A 179 0.67 -0.74 -18.36
CA SER A 179 0.05 -1.62 -19.37
C SER A 179 -1.45 -1.38 -19.56
N ALA A 180 -2.13 -0.94 -18.51
CA ALA A 180 -3.54 -0.60 -18.51
C ALA A 180 -3.85 0.39 -17.38
N VAL A 181 -4.90 1.18 -17.57
CA VAL A 181 -5.40 2.11 -16.55
C VAL A 181 -6.89 1.85 -16.35
N VAL A 182 -7.26 1.59 -15.10
CA VAL A 182 -8.66 1.34 -14.70
C VAL A 182 -9.06 2.33 -13.61
N VAL A 183 -10.35 2.34 -13.24
CA VAL A 183 -10.84 3.16 -12.13
C VAL A 183 -10.73 2.35 -10.82
N ASP A 184 -10.09 2.93 -9.81
CA ASP A 184 -10.00 2.35 -8.47
C ASP A 184 -11.30 2.55 -7.67
N GLY A 185 -11.48 1.82 -6.57
CA GLY A 185 -12.58 2.02 -5.63
C GLY A 185 -12.61 3.42 -5.00
N CYS A 186 -11.49 4.14 -5.02
CA CYS A 186 -11.45 5.55 -4.61
C CYS A 186 -11.82 6.55 -5.74
N GLY A 187 -12.10 6.06 -6.94
CA GLY A 187 -12.39 6.86 -8.13
C GLY A 187 -11.15 7.36 -8.87
N ALA A 188 -9.94 7.20 -8.34
CA ALA A 188 -8.70 7.60 -9.03
C ALA A 188 -8.24 6.54 -10.04
N PRO A 189 -7.43 6.90 -11.04
CA PRO A 189 -6.75 5.96 -11.92
C PRO A 189 -5.88 4.94 -11.17
N GLN A 190 -6.01 3.67 -11.53
CA GLN A 190 -5.17 2.57 -11.09
C GLN A 190 -4.37 2.03 -12.28
N HIS A 191 -3.06 1.98 -12.10
CA HIS A 191 -2.10 1.68 -13.15
C HIS A 191 -1.63 0.23 -13.03
N ALA A 192 -1.87 -0.58 -14.07
CA ALA A 192 -1.47 -1.98 -14.10
C ALA A 192 0.03 -2.12 -14.35
N LEU A 193 0.70 -2.81 -13.43
CA LEU A 193 2.14 -3.05 -13.41
C LEU A 193 2.42 -4.51 -13.03
N PRO A 194 3.49 -5.11 -13.57
CA PRO A 194 3.98 -6.38 -13.05
C PRO A 194 4.37 -6.32 -11.57
N VAL A 195 4.35 -7.46 -10.88
CA VAL A 195 4.79 -7.56 -9.47
C VAL A 195 6.26 -7.18 -9.33
N THR A 196 7.09 -7.55 -10.31
CA THR A 196 8.50 -7.12 -10.40
C THR A 196 8.64 -5.58 -10.46
N ALA A 197 7.80 -4.91 -11.26
CA ALA A 197 7.83 -3.45 -11.39
C ALA A 197 7.36 -2.75 -10.11
N LEU A 198 6.36 -3.32 -9.41
CA LEU A 198 5.94 -2.83 -8.10
C LEU A 198 7.10 -2.91 -7.08
N ALA A 199 7.80 -4.03 -7.02
CA ALA A 199 8.95 -4.21 -6.13
C ALA A 199 10.06 -3.20 -6.44
N ARG A 200 10.42 -3.00 -7.72
CA ARG A 200 11.42 -2.00 -8.15
C ARG A 200 11.02 -0.58 -7.76
N GLY A 201 9.76 -0.22 -7.98
CA GLY A 201 9.27 1.12 -7.65
C GLY A 201 9.43 1.44 -6.16
N VAL A 202 9.07 0.51 -5.28
CA VAL A 202 9.21 0.72 -3.83
C VAL A 202 10.67 0.61 -3.37
N LEU A 203 11.47 -0.29 -3.97
CA LEU A 203 12.91 -0.38 -3.73
C LEU A 203 13.62 0.95 -4.03
N SER A 204 13.24 1.63 -5.12
CA SER A 204 13.83 2.91 -5.51
C SER A 204 13.69 3.99 -4.43
N LEU A 205 12.60 3.96 -3.64
CA LEU A 205 12.37 4.94 -2.57
C LEU A 205 13.33 4.74 -1.40
N VAL A 206 13.57 3.48 -1.03
CA VAL A 206 14.41 3.15 0.13
C VAL A 206 15.89 3.26 -0.16
N GLN A 207 16.28 3.14 -1.44
CA GLN A 207 17.66 3.32 -1.92
C GLN A 207 17.97 4.77 -2.30
N ALA A 208 16.98 5.66 -2.31
CA ALA A 208 17.20 7.04 -2.72
C ALA A 208 18.09 7.82 -1.73
N ASP A 209 18.91 8.71 -2.27
CA ASP A 209 19.81 9.54 -1.48
C ASP A 209 19.07 10.48 -0.52
N PRO A 210 19.65 10.81 0.66
CA PRO A 210 19.15 11.86 1.54
C PRO A 210 18.82 13.16 0.80
N GLY A 211 17.67 13.74 1.09
CA GLY A 211 17.20 15.00 0.48
C GLY A 211 16.43 14.84 -0.83
N THR A 212 16.34 13.63 -1.38
CA THR A 212 15.49 13.35 -2.56
C THR A 212 14.02 13.12 -2.17
N PRO A 213 13.06 13.35 -3.09
CA PRO A 213 11.64 13.04 -2.87
C PRO A 213 11.39 11.57 -2.48
N GLY A 214 12.08 10.64 -3.13
CA GLY A 214 11.97 9.20 -2.86
C GLY A 214 12.34 8.87 -1.41
N ARG A 215 13.46 9.42 -0.95
CA ARG A 215 13.94 9.24 0.42
C ARG A 215 13.01 9.89 1.44
N ALA A 216 12.52 11.10 1.15
CA ALA A 216 11.58 11.81 2.04
C ALA A 216 10.29 11.00 2.26
N VAL A 217 9.73 10.41 1.20
CA VAL A 217 8.54 9.55 1.32
C VAL A 217 8.85 8.31 2.15
N ALA A 218 9.97 7.64 1.88
CA ALA A 218 10.35 6.43 2.61
C ALA A 218 10.48 6.70 4.11
N ASP A 219 11.17 7.79 4.48
CA ASP A 219 11.37 8.17 5.87
C ASP A 219 10.05 8.59 6.55
N ALA A 220 9.17 9.32 5.86
CA ALA A 220 7.86 9.68 6.40
C ALA A 220 6.96 8.46 6.66
N VAL A 221 6.89 7.51 5.71
CA VAL A 221 6.10 6.28 5.83
C VAL A 221 6.57 5.44 7.04
N ARG A 222 7.88 5.33 7.23
CA ARG A 222 8.49 4.60 8.35
C ARG A 222 8.31 5.29 9.70
N ALA A 223 8.38 6.62 9.71
CA ALA A 223 8.24 7.40 10.93
C ALA A 223 6.79 7.40 11.45
N HIS A 224 5.81 7.26 10.54
CA HIS A 224 4.40 7.38 10.87
C HIS A 224 3.56 6.21 10.32
N PRO A 225 3.87 4.96 10.71
CA PRO A 225 3.21 3.78 10.17
C PRO A 225 1.69 3.78 10.46
N TRP A 226 1.28 4.34 11.60
CA TRP A 226 -0.14 4.53 11.92
C TRP A 226 -0.87 5.38 10.87
N LEU A 227 -0.29 6.49 10.42
CA LEU A 227 -0.90 7.35 9.38
C LEU A 227 -1.00 6.65 8.02
N VAL A 228 -0.17 5.64 7.78
CA VAL A 228 -0.13 4.88 6.52
C VAL A 228 -1.27 3.86 6.47
N ALA A 229 -1.62 3.21 7.59
CA ALA A 229 -2.61 2.13 7.58
C ALA A 229 -3.63 2.20 8.73
N GLY A 230 -3.20 2.53 9.94
CA GLY A 230 -4.04 2.66 11.13
C GLY A 230 -3.78 1.58 12.17
N THR A 231 -4.57 1.61 13.23
CA THR A 231 -4.40 0.75 14.41
C THR A 231 -4.53 -0.72 14.06
N GLY A 232 -3.56 -1.53 14.51
CA GLY A 232 -3.58 -2.99 14.39
C GLY A 232 -3.43 -3.54 12.96
N LYS A 233 -3.30 -2.69 11.94
CA LYS A 233 -3.09 -3.11 10.55
C LYS A 233 -1.72 -3.77 10.36
N ASP A 234 -1.67 -4.70 9.42
CA ASP A 234 -0.48 -5.45 9.05
C ASP A 234 0.72 -4.53 8.73
N ASP A 235 0.51 -3.50 7.90
CA ASP A 235 1.54 -2.53 7.53
C ASP A 235 2.12 -1.83 8.78
N THR A 236 1.25 -1.40 9.69
CA THR A 236 1.65 -0.71 10.92
C THR A 236 2.49 -1.64 11.81
N ARG A 237 1.96 -2.82 12.10
CA ARG A 237 2.59 -3.81 12.98
C ARG A 237 3.95 -4.27 12.44
N LEU A 238 4.08 -4.44 11.13
CA LEU A 238 5.31 -4.92 10.52
C LEU A 238 6.39 -3.82 10.46
N MET A 239 6.02 -2.56 10.20
CA MET A 239 6.98 -1.44 10.28
C MET A 239 7.46 -1.19 11.71
N ASP A 240 6.58 -1.34 12.70
CA ASP A 240 6.97 -1.25 14.12
C ASP A 240 7.93 -2.38 14.52
N ALA A 241 7.76 -3.57 13.94
CA ALA A 241 8.57 -4.74 14.25
C ALA A 241 9.94 -4.76 13.54
N VAL A 242 10.03 -4.28 12.30
CA VAL A 242 11.24 -4.40 11.47
C VAL A 242 11.86 -3.01 11.21
N PRO A 243 12.97 -2.66 11.89
CA PRO A 243 13.62 -1.36 11.72
C PRO A 243 14.00 -1.06 10.27
N GLY A 244 13.61 0.12 9.79
CA GLY A 244 13.93 0.60 8.44
C GLY A 244 13.05 0.01 7.33
N LEU A 245 12.09 -0.86 7.64
CA LEU A 245 11.19 -1.43 6.64
C LEU A 245 10.19 -0.38 6.14
N LEU A 246 10.07 -0.23 4.83
CA LEU A 246 8.91 0.39 4.19
C LEU A 246 8.00 -0.74 3.70
N VAL A 247 6.75 -0.78 4.16
CA VAL A 247 5.76 -1.76 3.67
C VAL A 247 4.47 -1.06 3.27
N LYS A 248 3.82 -1.57 2.22
CA LYS A 248 2.51 -1.08 1.80
C LYS A 248 1.62 -2.21 1.27
N GLY A 249 0.56 -2.49 2.01
CA GLY A 249 -0.53 -3.36 1.60
C GLY A 249 -1.41 -2.73 0.52
N GLY A 250 -1.94 -3.59 -0.34
CA GLY A 250 -2.94 -3.28 -1.35
C GLY A 250 -4.14 -4.19 -1.16
N ALA A 251 -5.32 -3.71 -1.57
CA ALA A 251 -6.50 -4.56 -1.67
C ALA A 251 -6.23 -5.75 -2.63
N ASP A 252 -7.16 -6.70 -2.68
CA ASP A 252 -7.09 -7.83 -3.61
C ASP A 252 -5.75 -8.58 -3.52
N GLY A 253 -5.28 -8.89 -2.31
CA GLY A 253 -4.14 -9.80 -2.10
C GLY A 253 -2.78 -9.26 -2.53
N VAL A 254 -2.57 -7.93 -2.60
CA VAL A 254 -1.28 -7.32 -2.96
C VAL A 254 -0.53 -6.85 -1.72
N HIS A 255 0.78 -7.06 -1.68
CA HIS A 255 1.65 -6.46 -0.68
C HIS A 255 3.05 -6.21 -1.27
N VAL A 256 3.70 -5.12 -0.86
CA VAL A 256 5.10 -4.83 -1.18
C VAL A 256 5.84 -4.32 0.04
N ALA A 257 7.09 -4.73 0.21
CA ALA A 257 8.00 -4.27 1.25
C ALA A 257 9.39 -4.02 0.67
N ALA A 258 10.12 -3.06 1.21
CA ALA A 258 11.51 -2.81 0.86
C ALA A 258 12.33 -2.38 2.08
N LEU A 259 13.56 -2.86 2.15
CA LEU A 259 14.52 -2.61 3.22
C LEU A 259 15.82 -2.05 2.61
N PRO A 260 16.30 -0.88 3.08
CA PRO A 260 17.43 -0.20 2.49
C PRO A 260 18.70 -1.05 2.62
N GLY A 261 19.46 -1.17 1.53
CA GLY A 261 20.67 -2.01 1.49
C GLY A 261 20.43 -3.53 1.46
N ALA A 262 19.19 -4.01 1.57
CA ALA A 262 18.87 -5.44 1.53
C ALA A 262 18.08 -5.84 0.27
N GLY A 263 17.01 -5.12 -0.06
CA GLY A 263 16.19 -5.43 -1.22
C GLY A 263 14.69 -5.19 -1.03
N ALA A 264 13.87 -5.82 -1.88
CA ALA A 264 12.42 -5.68 -1.85
C ALA A 264 11.68 -6.99 -2.11
N VAL A 265 10.47 -7.11 -1.57
CA VAL A 265 9.55 -8.22 -1.78
C VAL A 265 8.23 -7.65 -2.29
N ALA A 266 7.66 -8.22 -3.34
CA ALA A 266 6.29 -7.93 -3.72
C ALA A 266 5.53 -9.22 -4.04
N LEU A 267 4.23 -9.22 -3.77
CA LEU A 267 3.36 -10.35 -4.06
C LEU A 267 1.97 -9.92 -4.53
N LYS A 268 1.32 -10.85 -5.23
CA LYS A 268 -0.10 -10.81 -5.61
C LYS A 268 -0.68 -12.21 -5.42
N LEU A 269 -1.69 -12.33 -4.55
CA LEU A 269 -2.51 -13.54 -4.43
C LEU A 269 -3.64 -13.52 -5.47
N ASP A 270 -3.88 -14.66 -6.10
CA ASP A 270 -4.82 -14.82 -7.21
C ASP A 270 -6.27 -14.65 -6.78
N ASP A 271 -6.60 -15.11 -5.57
CA ASP A 271 -7.94 -15.05 -4.99
C ASP A 271 -8.28 -13.68 -4.38
N GLY A 272 -7.30 -12.77 -4.36
CA GLY A 272 -7.44 -11.45 -3.76
C GLY A 272 -7.58 -11.46 -2.23
N GLY A 273 -7.37 -12.60 -1.58
CA GLY A 273 -7.58 -12.77 -0.14
C GLY A 273 -6.52 -12.07 0.71
N ASP A 274 -6.94 -11.56 1.87
CA ASP A 274 -6.01 -10.91 2.82
C ASP A 274 -5.21 -11.94 3.65
N ARG A 275 -5.83 -13.09 3.95
CA ARG A 275 -5.34 -14.10 4.90
C ARG A 275 -3.95 -14.65 4.58
N GLY A 276 -3.61 -14.77 3.30
CA GLY A 276 -2.32 -15.28 2.85
C GLY A 276 -1.22 -14.23 2.71
N ARG A 277 -1.53 -12.92 2.76
CA ARG A 277 -0.53 -11.90 2.42
C ARG A 277 0.67 -11.90 3.36
N MET A 278 0.42 -11.95 4.67
CA MET A 278 1.49 -11.81 5.67
C MET A 278 2.43 -13.01 5.73
N PRO A 279 1.95 -14.28 5.73
CA PRO A 279 2.85 -15.43 5.65
C PRO A 279 3.74 -15.42 4.40
N ALA A 280 3.18 -15.09 3.23
CA ALA A 280 3.95 -15.00 1.99
C ALA A 280 4.96 -13.83 2.02
N LEU A 281 4.56 -12.66 2.51
CA LEU A 281 5.46 -11.51 2.64
C LEU A 281 6.61 -11.80 3.61
N ALA A 282 6.32 -12.40 4.76
CA ALA A 282 7.31 -12.79 5.76
C ALA A 282 8.32 -13.81 5.18
N ALA A 283 7.85 -14.80 4.42
CA ALA A 283 8.74 -15.77 3.75
C ALA A 283 9.67 -15.11 2.70
N GLY A 284 9.20 -14.05 2.03
CA GLY A 284 10.04 -13.23 1.16
C GLY A 284 11.04 -12.38 1.93
N LEU A 285 10.63 -11.76 3.04
CA LEU A 285 11.50 -10.93 3.88
C LEU A 285 12.61 -11.75 4.56
N ALA A 286 12.31 -12.99 4.95
CA ALA A 286 13.31 -13.91 5.47
C ALA A 286 14.45 -14.17 4.45
N ARG A 287 14.13 -14.18 3.15
CA ARG A 287 15.14 -14.31 2.08
C ARG A 287 16.03 -13.07 1.93
N LEU A 288 15.58 -11.92 2.41
CA LEU A 288 16.38 -10.69 2.51
C LEU A 288 17.20 -10.63 3.82
N GLY A 289 17.18 -11.69 4.63
CA GLY A 289 17.92 -11.76 5.89
C GLY A 289 17.29 -11.00 7.05
N VAL A 290 16.00 -10.66 6.96
CA VAL A 290 15.26 -10.13 8.12
C VAL A 290 15.16 -11.23 9.19
N ASP A 291 15.43 -10.85 10.44
CA ASP A 291 15.43 -11.76 11.58
C ASP A 291 14.09 -12.51 11.70
N ALA A 292 14.18 -13.83 11.82
CA ALA A 292 13.02 -14.71 11.94
C ALA A 292 12.17 -14.40 13.18
N ASP A 293 12.79 -13.93 14.27
CA ASP A 293 12.07 -13.60 15.50
C ASP A 293 11.16 -12.37 15.31
N LEU A 294 11.59 -11.39 14.51
CA LEU A 294 10.77 -10.23 14.14
C LEU A 294 9.62 -10.61 13.20
N LEU A 295 9.82 -11.65 12.38
CA LEU A 295 8.84 -12.13 11.41
C LEU A 295 7.85 -13.16 11.97
N ALA A 296 8.18 -13.81 13.10
CA ALA A 296 7.38 -14.89 13.67
C ALA A 296 5.88 -14.56 13.84
N PRO A 297 5.47 -13.35 14.29
CA PRO A 297 4.05 -12.99 14.40
C PRO A 297 3.28 -12.90 13.07
N PHE A 298 4.00 -12.88 11.95
CA PHE A 298 3.46 -12.69 10.60
C PHE A 298 3.62 -13.94 9.72
N ALA A 299 4.60 -14.80 10.02
CA ALA A 299 4.92 -16.00 9.26
C ALA A 299 3.88 -17.12 9.41
N ALA A 300 3.26 -17.23 10.59
CA ALA A 300 2.22 -18.21 10.89
C ALA A 300 1.04 -17.53 11.60
N LEU A 301 -0.08 -17.37 10.89
CA LEU A 301 -1.28 -16.74 11.47
C LEU A 301 -2.21 -17.81 12.07
N PRO A 302 -2.75 -17.61 13.28
CA PRO A 302 -3.60 -18.61 13.92
C PRO A 302 -4.91 -18.81 13.17
N VAL A 303 -5.37 -20.06 13.11
CA VAL A 303 -6.72 -20.42 12.67
C VAL A 303 -7.56 -20.74 13.90
N SER A 304 -8.54 -19.90 14.17
CA SER A 304 -9.45 -20.07 15.30
C SER A 304 -10.46 -21.21 15.09
N GLY A 305 -10.85 -21.85 16.19
CA GLY A 305 -11.88 -22.87 16.26
C GLY A 305 -12.40 -23.01 17.69
N GLY A 306 -13.69 -22.71 17.91
CA GLY A 306 -14.22 -22.53 19.26
C GLY A 306 -13.50 -21.39 19.99
N ASP A 307 -13.15 -21.61 21.26
CA ASP A 307 -12.43 -20.64 22.10
C ASP A 307 -10.89 -20.71 21.95
N GLY A 308 -10.38 -21.47 20.97
CA GLY A 308 -8.95 -21.73 20.82
C GLY A 308 -8.41 -21.60 19.40
N VAL A 309 -7.12 -21.92 19.25
CA VAL A 309 -6.43 -22.04 17.96
C VAL A 309 -6.37 -23.51 17.58
N VAL A 310 -6.85 -23.84 16.39
CA VAL A 310 -6.93 -25.22 15.88
C VAL A 310 -6.05 -25.45 14.66
N GLY A 311 -5.32 -24.45 14.20
CA GLY A 311 -4.46 -24.56 13.04
C GLY A 311 -3.73 -23.27 12.72
N GLU A 312 -3.18 -23.19 11.51
CA GLU A 312 -2.32 -22.09 11.09
C GLU A 312 -2.45 -21.80 9.59
N VAL A 313 -2.14 -20.56 9.24
CA VAL A 313 -1.91 -20.11 7.86
C VAL A 313 -0.41 -19.87 7.72
N ARG A 314 0.27 -20.60 6.84
CA ARG A 314 1.73 -20.54 6.70
C ARG A 314 2.18 -20.54 5.24
N ALA A 315 3.35 -19.97 4.99
CA ALA A 315 3.96 -20.03 3.66
C ALA A 315 4.22 -21.47 3.22
N ALA A 316 4.02 -21.73 1.94
CA ALA A 316 4.33 -23.00 1.26
C ALA A 316 5.67 -22.95 0.50
N VAL A 317 6.21 -21.74 0.31
CA VAL A 317 7.43 -21.43 -0.45
C VAL A 317 8.39 -20.57 0.35
#